data_AF-A0ABD6SX92-F1
#
_entry.id   AF-A0ABD6SX92-F1
#
_cell.length_a   1.000
_cell.length_b   1.000
_cell.length_c   1.000
_cell.angle_alpha   90.00
_cell.angle_beta   90.00
_cell.angle_gamma   90.00
#
_symmetry.space_group_name_H-M   'P 1'
#
loop_
_entity.id
_entity.type
_entity.pdbx_description
1 polymer ?
#
loop_
_entity_poly.entity_id
_entity_poly.type
_entity_poly.pdbx_seq_one_letter_code
_entity_poly.pdbx_strand_id
1 'polypeptide(L)'
;MSFLVLITFLGFLPIEKASASVSSDLVNEVGDRIDTSKNYYIVPADSPTRGLRYHESLNYYPFLVVSSRGNTVENPSAASMKLYFSEENKKYRIGMPFPFPKIGFIDYWLDSNLKFNPSEKDAAYWTITPVEGGYTLQAEGGYLDYKEIESTMYGPLTRACLGKEKVVWKLLPVS
;
A
#
# COMPACT_ATOMS: atom_id res chain seq x y z
N MET A 1 89.94 23.08 -15.41
CA MET A 1 89.38 22.51 -14.17
C MET A 1 87.87 22.56 -14.28
N SER A 2 87.20 21.42 -14.08
CA SER A 2 85.82 21.31 -13.55
C SER A 2 84.66 21.77 -14.46
N PHE A 3 83.49 21.13 -14.53
CA PHE A 3 82.97 19.84 -14.08
C PHE A 3 81.69 19.59 -14.91
N LEU A 4 81.33 18.31 -15.08
CA LEU A 4 79.98 17.86 -15.38
C LEU A 4 79.00 18.34 -14.28
N VAL A 5 77.69 18.46 -14.55
CA VAL A 5 76.60 17.84 -13.76
C VAL A 5 75.23 18.28 -14.27
N LEU A 6 74.40 17.25 -14.47
CA LEU A 6 72.98 17.22 -14.77
C LEU A 6 72.15 17.61 -13.53
N ILE A 7 71.09 18.41 -13.68
CA ILE A 7 70.01 18.50 -12.68
C ILE A 7 68.68 18.26 -13.39
N THR A 8 68.07 17.13 -13.07
CA THR A 8 66.68 16.78 -13.35
C THR A 8 65.75 17.49 -12.37
N PHE A 9 64.66 18.08 -12.86
CA PHE A 9 63.48 18.30 -12.03
C PHE A 9 62.27 17.59 -12.65
N LEU A 10 61.81 16.58 -11.92
CA LEU A 10 60.45 16.05 -11.96
C LEU A 10 59.44 17.17 -11.78
N GLY A 11 58.28 17.05 -12.42
CA GLY A 11 57.07 17.65 -11.86
C GLY A 11 55.97 17.96 -12.87
N PHE A 12 54.97 17.07 -12.89
CA PHE A 12 53.57 17.33 -13.24
C PHE A 12 53.19 17.34 -14.73
N LEU A 13 52.75 16.16 -15.19
CA LEU A 13 51.75 16.06 -16.26
C LEU A 13 50.38 16.56 -15.72
N PRO A 14 49.56 17.18 -16.57
CA PRO A 14 48.28 17.73 -16.18
C PRO A 14 47.31 16.64 -15.71
N ILE A 15 46.59 16.96 -14.64
CA ILE A 15 45.56 16.15 -13.97
C ILE A 15 44.60 15.56 -15.01
N GLU A 16 44.73 14.25 -15.24
CA GLU A 16 43.71 13.46 -15.89
C GLU A 16 42.55 13.33 -14.91
N LYS A 17 41.41 13.90 -15.30
CA LYS A 17 40.18 13.92 -14.51
C LYS A 17 39.68 12.48 -14.40
N ALA A 18 40.02 11.81 -13.30
CA ALA A 18 39.46 10.51 -12.96
C ALA A 18 37.94 10.64 -12.89
N SER A 19 37.25 10.17 -13.92
CA SER A 19 35.84 9.82 -13.85
C SER A 19 35.74 8.65 -12.88
N ALA A 20 35.37 8.95 -11.63
CA ALA A 20 34.98 7.95 -10.67
C ALA A 20 33.92 7.06 -11.32
N SER A 21 34.29 5.79 -11.52
CA SER A 21 33.35 4.71 -11.79
C SER A 21 32.40 4.67 -10.59
N VAL A 22 31.24 5.30 -10.75
CA VAL A 22 30.11 5.13 -9.85
C VAL A 22 29.82 3.64 -9.87
N SER A 23 30.13 2.99 -8.74
CA SER A 23 29.64 1.67 -8.38
C SER A 23 28.20 1.57 -8.86
N SER A 24 27.94 0.66 -9.79
CA SER A 24 26.57 0.24 -10.07
C SER A 24 26.11 -0.47 -8.80
N ASP A 25 25.67 0.31 -7.83
CA ASP A 25 24.97 -0.17 -6.66
C ASP A 25 23.83 -1.02 -7.22
N LEU A 26 23.92 -2.31 -6.89
CA LEU A 26 22.90 -3.31 -7.14
C LEU A 26 21.55 -2.63 -7.04
N VAL A 27 20.84 -2.58 -8.17
CA VAL A 27 19.42 -2.24 -8.23
C VAL A 27 18.75 -3.18 -7.23
N ASN A 28 18.52 -2.68 -6.02
CA ASN A 28 17.79 -3.39 -5.01
C ASN A 28 16.38 -3.56 -5.56
N GLU A 29 16.05 -4.77 -6.03
CA GLU A 29 14.68 -5.23 -6.30
C GLU A 29 13.74 -5.07 -5.07
N VAL A 30 14.26 -4.62 -3.94
CA VAL A 30 13.55 -4.36 -2.68
C VAL A 30 12.85 -2.98 -2.66
N GLY A 31 13.09 -2.10 -3.64
CA GLY A 31 12.63 -0.71 -3.64
C GLY A 31 11.14 -0.45 -3.95
N ASP A 32 10.44 -1.37 -4.62
CA ASP A 32 9.05 -1.15 -5.11
C ASP A 32 7.96 -1.81 -4.27
N ARG A 33 8.34 -2.50 -3.19
CA ARG A 33 7.39 -3.25 -2.36
C ARG A 33 6.79 -2.36 -1.28
N ILE A 34 5.47 -2.44 -1.14
CA ILE A 34 4.75 -1.79 -0.04
C ILE A 34 5.30 -2.29 1.31
N ASP A 35 5.65 -1.36 2.19
CA ASP A 35 6.18 -1.65 3.53
C ASP A 35 5.10 -2.31 4.40
N THR A 36 5.16 -3.64 4.53
CA THR A 36 4.19 -4.45 5.29
C THR A 36 4.43 -4.41 6.80
N SER A 37 5.42 -3.65 7.29
CA SER A 37 5.59 -3.40 8.74
C SER A 37 4.61 -2.36 9.28
N LYS A 38 3.99 -1.58 8.37
CA LYS A 38 3.04 -0.53 8.68
C LYS A 38 1.60 -0.96 8.41
N ASN A 39 0.69 -0.28 9.09
CA ASN A 39 -0.72 -0.28 8.72
C ASN A 39 -1.01 0.93 7.82
N TYR A 40 -2.08 0.84 7.04
CA TYR A 40 -2.48 1.86 6.09
C TYR A 40 -3.98 2.15 6.18
N TYR A 41 -4.34 3.41 6.00
CA TYR A 41 -5.66 3.77 5.50
C TYR A 41 -5.67 3.62 3.98
N ILE A 42 -6.60 2.82 3.47
CA ILE A 42 -6.81 2.67 2.03
C ILE A 42 -7.93 3.65 1.64
N VAL A 43 -7.61 4.67 0.83
CA VAL A 43 -8.55 5.75 0.48
C VAL A 43 -8.67 5.89 -1.04
N PRO A 44 -9.84 6.22 -1.60
CA PRO A 44 -9.96 6.56 -3.01
C PRO A 44 -9.07 7.78 -3.34
N ALA A 45 -8.41 7.76 -4.50
CA ALA A 45 -7.53 8.86 -4.89
C ALA A 45 -8.28 10.17 -5.21
N ASP A 46 -9.52 10.06 -5.69
CA ASP A 46 -10.43 11.17 -5.96
C ASP A 46 -11.07 11.75 -4.68
N SER A 47 -11.02 11.02 -3.57
CA SER A 47 -11.62 11.39 -2.29
C SER A 47 -10.76 10.91 -1.11
N PRO A 48 -9.53 11.45 -0.95
CA PRO A 48 -8.52 10.91 -0.04
C PRO A 48 -8.84 11.10 1.46
N THR A 49 -9.95 11.74 1.79
CA THR A 49 -10.43 11.93 3.18
C THR A 49 -11.35 10.80 3.66
N ARG A 50 -11.73 9.90 2.75
CA ARG A 50 -12.75 8.86 3.00
C ARG A 50 -12.12 7.49 2.81
N GLY A 51 -11.65 6.86 3.87
CA GLY A 51 -11.05 5.53 3.74
C GLY A 51 -12.02 4.38 3.86
N LEU A 52 -11.52 3.20 3.48
CA LEU A 52 -12.19 1.94 3.69
C LEU A 52 -12.37 1.68 5.18
N ARG A 53 -13.56 1.21 5.54
CA ARG A 53 -13.90 0.76 6.88
C ARG A 53 -14.81 -0.45 6.80
N TYR A 54 -14.80 -1.25 7.84
CA TYR A 54 -15.87 -2.20 8.04
C TYR A 54 -17.13 -1.46 8.53
N HIS A 55 -18.28 -2.01 8.21
CA HIS A 55 -19.55 -1.54 8.72
C HIS A 55 -20.28 -2.77 9.28
N GLU A 56 -20.58 -2.74 10.58
CA GLU A 56 -21.04 -3.93 11.32
C GLU A 56 -22.45 -4.39 10.95
N SER A 57 -23.23 -3.55 10.24
CA SER A 57 -24.68 -3.73 10.20
C SER A 57 -25.31 -4.20 8.87
N LEU A 58 -24.60 -4.32 7.73
CA LEU A 58 -25.18 -5.03 6.56
C LEU A 58 -24.93 -6.53 6.68
N ASN A 59 -25.96 -7.26 7.11
CA ASN A 59 -26.14 -8.69 6.93
C ASN A 59 -25.06 -9.58 7.58
N TYR A 60 -25.13 -9.76 8.90
CA TYR A 60 -24.47 -10.79 9.73
C TYR A 60 -22.93 -10.89 9.68
N TYR A 61 -22.26 -10.28 8.70
CA TYR A 61 -20.81 -10.24 8.56
C TYR A 61 -20.36 -8.82 8.17
N PRO A 62 -19.32 -8.27 8.81
CA PRO A 62 -18.79 -6.95 8.52
C PRO A 62 -18.39 -6.86 7.04
N PHE A 63 -18.98 -5.92 6.32
CA PHE A 63 -18.76 -5.68 4.90
C PHE A 63 -18.00 -4.37 4.71
N LEU A 64 -17.24 -4.30 3.63
CA LEU A 64 -16.36 -3.17 3.33
C LEU A 64 -17.15 -1.99 2.72
N VAL A 65 -16.96 -0.80 3.27
CA VAL A 65 -17.50 0.47 2.75
C VAL A 65 -16.43 1.54 2.70
N VAL A 66 -16.69 2.58 1.91
CA VAL A 66 -15.98 3.85 2.00
C VAL A 66 -16.72 4.73 3.01
N SER A 67 -15.99 5.38 3.91
CA SER A 67 -16.58 6.20 4.96
C SER A 67 -17.39 7.40 4.44
N SER A 68 -18.26 7.95 5.29
CA SER A 68 -19.23 8.98 4.92
C SER A 68 -18.60 10.31 4.49
N ARG A 69 -19.38 11.11 3.75
CA ARG A 69 -19.03 12.48 3.38
C ARG A 69 -19.12 13.36 4.63
N GLY A 70 -17.99 13.81 5.16
CA GLY A 70 -17.89 14.53 6.44
C GLY A 70 -16.57 14.31 7.19
N ASN A 71 -15.77 13.32 6.76
CA ASN A 71 -14.45 13.04 7.33
C ASN A 71 -13.36 13.93 6.74
N THR A 72 -12.32 14.22 7.52
CA THR A 72 -11.22 15.12 7.15
C THR A 72 -10.05 14.37 6.52
N VAL A 73 -9.16 15.09 5.81
CA VAL A 73 -7.92 14.51 5.25
C VAL A 73 -6.98 14.05 6.36
N GLU A 74 -6.92 14.83 7.45
CA GLU A 74 -6.02 14.60 8.58
C GLU A 74 -6.46 13.43 9.46
N ASN A 75 -7.76 13.13 9.47
CA ASN A 75 -8.31 12.01 10.23
C ASN A 75 -9.41 11.32 9.41
N PRO A 76 -9.05 10.54 8.39
CA PRO A 76 -10.02 9.76 7.64
C PRO A 76 -10.70 8.79 8.60
N SER A 77 -12.03 8.74 8.63
CA SER A 77 -12.78 7.74 9.41
C SER A 77 -12.68 6.37 8.76
N ALA A 78 -11.47 5.82 8.75
CA ALA A 78 -11.06 4.63 8.03
C ALA A 78 -10.55 3.58 9.02
N ALA A 79 -10.76 2.31 8.69
CA ALA A 79 -10.11 1.24 9.42
C ALA A 79 -8.63 1.18 9.04
N SER A 80 -7.78 1.03 10.04
CA SER A 80 -6.36 0.73 9.87
C SER A 80 -6.22 -0.68 9.30
N MET A 81 -5.80 -0.80 8.05
CA MET A 81 -5.62 -2.08 7.36
C MET A 81 -4.16 -2.51 7.40
N LYS A 82 -3.90 -3.80 7.59
CA LYS A 82 -2.56 -4.37 7.51
C LYS A 82 -2.44 -5.20 6.24
N LEU A 83 -1.31 -5.02 5.55
CA LEU A 83 -0.99 -5.73 4.31
C LEU A 83 -0.02 -6.85 4.61
N TYR A 84 -0.35 -8.06 4.15
CA TYR A 84 0.47 -9.26 4.34
C TYR A 84 0.89 -9.77 2.98
N PHE A 85 2.16 -9.63 2.64
CA PHE A 85 2.66 -10.16 1.38
C PHE A 85 2.94 -11.66 1.49
N SER A 86 2.45 -12.41 0.53
CA SER A 86 2.72 -13.84 0.37
C SER A 86 3.85 -14.03 -0.64
N GLU A 87 4.95 -14.63 -0.20
CA GLU A 87 6.08 -14.96 -1.08
C GLU A 87 5.73 -16.03 -2.11
N GLU A 88 4.80 -16.93 -1.77
CA GLU A 88 4.42 -18.08 -2.60
C GLU A 88 3.80 -17.64 -3.93
N ASN A 89 2.90 -16.66 -3.89
CA ASN A 89 2.13 -16.22 -5.05
C ASN A 89 2.35 -14.75 -5.41
N LYS A 90 3.27 -14.06 -4.72
CA LYS A 90 3.64 -12.65 -4.93
C LYS A 90 2.43 -11.70 -4.87
N LYS A 91 1.43 -12.03 -4.05
CA LYS A 91 0.23 -11.23 -3.80
C LYS A 91 0.13 -10.82 -2.34
N TYR A 92 -0.72 -9.84 -2.08
CA TYR A 92 -1.05 -9.36 -0.75
C TYR A 92 -2.32 -10.00 -0.22
N ARG A 93 -2.44 -10.08 1.09
CA ARG A 93 -3.71 -10.24 1.79
C ARG A 93 -3.95 -8.99 2.62
N ILE A 94 -5.21 -8.62 2.77
CA ILE A 94 -5.61 -7.42 3.50
C ILE A 94 -6.31 -7.87 4.77
N GLY A 95 -5.74 -7.47 5.90
CA GLY A 95 -6.26 -7.75 7.22
C GLY A 95 -6.63 -6.48 7.98
N MET A 96 -7.42 -6.65 9.02
CA MET A 96 -7.87 -5.63 9.94
C MET A 96 -7.72 -6.17 11.37
N PRO A 97 -6.93 -5.52 12.25
CA PRO A 97 -6.86 -5.95 13.65
C PRO A 97 -8.20 -5.66 14.32
N PHE A 98 -8.87 -6.70 14.82
CA PHE A 98 -10.15 -6.59 15.50
C PHE A 98 -10.00 -6.88 17.00
N PRO A 99 -10.44 -5.99 17.89
CA PRO A 99 -10.31 -6.18 19.33
C PRO A 99 -11.34 -7.20 19.85
N PHE A 100 -10.87 -8.23 20.53
CA PHE A 100 -11.70 -9.19 21.25
C PHE A 100 -11.54 -9.02 22.77
N PRO A 101 -12.66 -8.88 23.50
CA PRO A 101 -12.61 -8.88 24.96
C PRO A 101 -11.91 -10.15 25.47
N LYS A 102 -10.89 -9.97 26.33
CA LYS A 102 -10.12 -11.03 27.00
C LYS A 102 -9.15 -11.84 26.13
N ILE A 103 -9.22 -11.74 24.79
CA ILE A 103 -8.31 -12.47 23.87
C ILE A 103 -7.26 -11.54 23.28
N GLY A 104 -7.54 -10.23 23.19
CA GLY A 104 -6.65 -9.26 22.54
C GLY A 104 -7.06 -9.01 21.09
N PHE A 105 -6.11 -8.67 20.23
CA PHE A 105 -6.39 -8.42 18.81
C PHE A 105 -6.31 -9.71 18.00
N ILE A 106 -7.31 -9.92 17.15
CA ILE A 106 -7.32 -10.98 16.14
C ILE A 106 -7.42 -10.32 14.78
N ASP A 107 -6.59 -10.74 13.83
CA ASP A 107 -6.66 -10.24 12.46
C ASP A 107 -7.86 -10.85 11.75
N TYR A 108 -8.73 -9.96 11.27
CA TYR A 108 -9.84 -10.28 10.38
C TYR A 108 -9.38 -10.08 8.94
N TRP A 109 -9.65 -11.06 8.09
CA TRP A 109 -9.16 -11.12 6.73
C TRP A 109 -10.25 -10.76 5.74
N LEU A 110 -9.92 -9.90 4.78
CA LEU A 110 -10.82 -9.52 3.70
C LEU A 110 -10.93 -10.65 2.68
N ASP A 111 -12.14 -11.18 2.49
CA ASP A 111 -12.45 -12.21 1.50
C ASP A 111 -12.81 -11.62 0.11
N SER A 112 -13.06 -12.50 -0.87
CA SER A 112 -13.41 -12.13 -2.23
C SER A 112 -14.83 -11.54 -2.36
N ASN A 113 -15.66 -11.65 -1.33
CA ASN A 113 -16.96 -11.01 -1.22
C ASN A 113 -16.89 -9.65 -0.51
N LEU A 114 -15.67 -9.16 -0.23
CA LEU A 114 -15.39 -7.94 0.52
C LEU A 114 -15.98 -7.94 1.92
N LYS A 115 -15.96 -9.12 2.57
CA LYS A 115 -16.32 -9.31 3.97
C LYS A 115 -15.09 -9.65 4.77
N PHE A 116 -15.11 -9.28 6.04
CA PHE A 116 -14.04 -9.61 6.98
C PHE A 116 -14.37 -10.89 7.75
N ASN A 117 -13.46 -11.87 7.71
CA ASN A 117 -13.60 -13.16 8.38
C ASN A 117 -12.42 -13.41 9.36
N PRO A 118 -12.65 -14.05 10.50
CA PRO A 118 -11.59 -14.36 11.46
C PRO A 118 -10.61 -15.44 10.98
N SER A 119 -10.91 -16.16 9.89
CA SER A 119 -10.09 -17.26 9.40
C SER A 119 -9.21 -16.83 8.24
N GLU A 120 -7.90 -17.04 8.39
CA GLU A 120 -6.90 -16.74 7.36
C GLU A 120 -7.12 -17.51 6.06
N LYS A 121 -7.72 -18.71 6.13
CA LYS A 121 -7.99 -19.55 4.96
C LYS A 121 -9.01 -18.91 3.98
N ASP A 122 -9.84 -17.99 4.47
CA ASP A 122 -10.87 -17.31 3.69
C ASP A 122 -10.35 -15.99 3.10
N ALA A 123 -9.09 -15.64 3.36
CA ALA A 123 -8.48 -14.41 2.88
C ALA A 123 -8.33 -14.41 1.36
N ALA A 124 -8.78 -13.34 0.71
CA ALA A 124 -8.52 -13.13 -0.71
C ALA A 124 -7.07 -12.68 -0.94
N TYR A 125 -6.53 -13.10 -2.08
CA TYR A 125 -5.24 -12.61 -2.57
C TYR A 125 -5.44 -11.44 -3.53
N TRP A 126 -4.68 -10.38 -3.29
CA TRP A 126 -4.74 -9.10 -3.96
C TRP A 126 -3.45 -8.81 -4.70
N THR A 127 -3.55 -8.51 -5.98
CA THR A 127 -2.48 -7.86 -6.73
C THR A 127 -2.62 -6.35 -6.52
N ILE A 128 -1.62 -5.74 -5.88
CA ILE A 128 -1.56 -4.29 -5.66
C ILE A 128 -0.50 -3.73 -6.58
N THR A 129 -0.93 -2.95 -7.59
CA THR A 129 -0.04 -2.43 -8.63
C THR A 129 0.11 -0.93 -8.49
N PRO A 130 1.33 -0.38 -8.41
CA PRO A 130 1.55 1.06 -8.43
C PRO A 130 1.12 1.65 -9.78
N VAL A 131 0.45 2.79 -9.73
CA VAL A 131 0.00 3.57 -10.91
C VAL A 131 0.18 5.06 -10.61
N GLU A 132 0.00 5.91 -11.63
CA GLU A 132 0.01 7.35 -11.40
C GLU A 132 -1.02 7.74 -10.32
N GLY A 133 -0.55 8.46 -9.30
CA GLY A 133 -1.40 8.95 -8.20
C GLY A 133 -1.73 7.93 -7.10
N GLY A 134 -1.29 6.67 -7.19
CA GLY A 134 -1.54 5.66 -6.15
C GLY A 134 -1.37 4.22 -6.62
N TYR A 135 -2.38 3.39 -6.34
CA TYR A 135 -2.37 1.95 -6.57
C TYR A 135 -3.71 1.47 -7.10
N THR A 136 -3.70 0.46 -7.97
CA THR A 136 -4.89 -0.35 -8.25
C THR A 136 -4.83 -1.63 -7.43
N LEU A 137 -5.95 -2.01 -6.80
CA LEU A 137 -6.08 -3.23 -6.01
C LEU A 137 -6.97 -4.20 -6.79
N GLN A 138 -6.49 -5.40 -7.08
CA GLN A 138 -7.22 -6.42 -7.84
C GLN A 138 -7.27 -7.74 -7.10
N ALA A 139 -8.46 -8.30 -6.91
CA ALA A 139 -8.66 -9.66 -6.41
C ALA A 139 -9.25 -10.56 -7.51
N GLU A 140 -9.45 -11.83 -7.18
CA GLU A 140 -10.33 -12.68 -7.97
C GLU A 140 -11.74 -12.05 -8.01
N GLY A 141 -12.26 -11.86 -9.22
CA GLY A 141 -13.57 -11.22 -9.44
C GLY A 141 -13.51 -9.76 -9.89
N GLY A 142 -12.38 -9.04 -9.73
CA GLY A 142 -12.23 -7.69 -10.28
C GLY A 142 -11.30 -6.75 -9.52
N TYR A 143 -11.30 -5.49 -9.93
CA TYR A 143 -10.64 -4.39 -9.23
C TYR A 143 -11.50 -3.91 -8.06
N LEU A 144 -10.86 -3.51 -6.97
CA LEU A 144 -11.54 -2.84 -5.87
C LEU A 144 -12.10 -1.50 -6.37
N ASP A 145 -13.40 -1.36 -6.22
CA ASP A 145 -14.21 -0.25 -6.69
C ASP A 145 -15.16 0.18 -5.57
N TYR A 146 -15.88 1.27 -5.75
CA TYR A 146 -16.94 1.71 -4.87
C TYR A 146 -18.06 2.39 -5.64
N LYS A 147 -19.27 2.25 -5.13
CA LYS A 147 -20.45 2.91 -5.69
C LYS A 147 -21.36 3.45 -4.62
N GLU A 148 -22.03 4.53 -4.95
CA GLU A 148 -23.09 5.08 -4.11
C GLU A 148 -24.34 4.22 -4.22
N ILE A 149 -24.93 3.90 -3.09
CA ILE A 149 -26.16 3.15 -2.98
C ILE A 149 -27.08 3.81 -1.96
N GLU A 150 -28.37 3.71 -2.19
CA GLU A 150 -29.37 4.04 -1.18
C GLU A 150 -29.73 2.77 -0.41
N SER A 151 -29.39 2.73 0.88
CA SER A 151 -29.82 1.64 1.77
C SER A 151 -31.14 2.02 2.42
N THR A 152 -32.16 1.18 2.27
CA THR A 152 -33.45 1.38 2.94
C THR A 152 -33.34 1.44 4.47
N MET A 153 -32.29 0.83 5.04
CA MET A 153 -32.08 0.76 6.48
C MET A 153 -31.04 1.77 7.01
N TYR A 154 -30.08 2.17 6.18
CA TYR A 154 -28.93 2.98 6.63
C TYR A 154 -28.78 4.30 5.86
N GLY A 155 -29.70 4.59 4.94
CA GLY A 155 -29.63 5.75 4.08
C GLY A 155 -28.51 5.66 3.04
N PRO A 156 -28.01 6.80 2.55
CA PRO A 156 -26.95 6.84 1.55
C PRO A 156 -25.65 6.21 2.07
N LEU A 157 -25.11 5.25 1.33
CA LEU A 157 -23.84 4.59 1.61
C LEU A 157 -22.95 4.58 0.37
N THR A 158 -21.64 4.58 0.56
CA THR A 158 -20.68 4.28 -0.50
C THR A 158 -20.11 2.89 -0.27
N ARG A 159 -20.65 1.90 -0.98
CA ARG A 159 -20.31 0.49 -0.78
C ARG A 159 -19.10 0.11 -1.62
N ALA A 160 -18.14 -0.62 -1.04
CA ALA A 160 -17.07 -1.22 -1.80
C ALA A 160 -17.59 -2.42 -2.61
N CYS A 161 -17.11 -2.57 -3.84
CA CYS A 161 -17.46 -3.67 -4.72
C CYS A 161 -16.25 -4.11 -5.56
N LEU A 162 -16.37 -5.25 -6.24
CA LEU A 162 -15.43 -5.63 -7.29
C LEU A 162 -16.00 -5.22 -8.65
N GLY A 163 -15.25 -4.38 -9.36
CA GLY A 163 -15.59 -3.83 -10.66
C GLY A 163 -14.63 -4.27 -11.75
N LYS A 164 -14.98 -3.98 -13.01
CA LYS A 164 -14.09 -4.19 -14.16
C LYS A 164 -13.13 -3.03 -14.38
N GLU A 165 -13.50 -1.85 -13.90
CA GLU A 165 -12.76 -0.62 -14.10
C GLU A 165 -11.66 -0.46 -13.05
N LYS A 166 -10.54 0.12 -13.47
CA LYS A 166 -9.43 0.40 -12.56
C LYS A 166 -9.73 1.66 -11.78
N VAL A 167 -9.86 1.52 -10.48
CA VAL A 167 -9.95 2.64 -9.54
C VAL A 167 -8.61 2.81 -8.84
N VAL A 168 -8.17 4.07 -8.72
CA VAL A 168 -6.92 4.42 -8.05
C VAL A 168 -7.18 4.66 -6.57
N TRP A 169 -6.41 3.99 -5.74
CA TRP A 169 -6.42 4.07 -4.29
C TRP A 169 -5.08 4.59 -3.77
N LYS A 170 -5.09 5.34 -2.68
CA LYS A 170 -3.88 5.72 -1.96
C LYS A 170 -3.76 4.89 -0.69
N LEU A 171 -2.53 4.51 -0.37
CA LEU A 171 -2.15 3.86 0.87
C LEU A 171 -1.50 4.91 1.77
N LEU A 172 -2.23 5.39 2.77
CA LEU A 172 -1.74 6.39 3.71
C LEU A 172 -1.25 5.66 4.97
N PRO A 173 0.04 5.71 5.32
CA PRO A 173 0.54 5.06 6.53
C PRO A 173 -0.16 5.59 7.78
N VAL A 174 -0.56 4.68 8.68
CA VAL A 174 -1.03 5.03 10.01
C VAL A 174 0.20 5.40 10.85
N SER A 175 0.17 6.56 11.52
CA SER A 175 1.26 7.06 12.37
C SER A 175 1.33 6.35 13.72
#